data_AF-A0A2S9VBH4-F1
#
_entry.id   AF-A0A2S9VBH4-F1
#
_cell.length_a   1.000
_cell.length_b   1.000
_cell.length_c   1.000
_cell.angle_alpha   90.00
_cell.angle_beta   90.00
_cell.angle_gamma   90.00
#
_symmetry.space_group_name_H-M   'P 1'
#
loop_
_entity.id
_entity.type
_entity.pdbx_description
1 polymer ?
#
loop_
_entity_poly.entity_id
_entity_poly.type
_entity_poly.pdbx_seq_one_letter_code
_entity_poly.pdbx_strand_id
1 'polypeptide(L)'
;MLDKDIQPSTIGGIKRYAKQIKKEYGIPHSEALNKAAQKACFENYSHALNSLPKSKATESQNRLFFSTYWHDKSSRTFGREVLEIKLSKPLFEIATKSDFKKAHGLSWFRLASLDHFVHDQIIHSQETARDSICKAVRELRFMEATGLKPTNDYEAAYPNRDPNNKLPQTDHATNWEDPDSGQFILVDEPYLGPVITGERAEWADKHSWHLQASKWQGMYYPGESQMFIATDATTGYDFTSLMEKIDNIPSPITTENWNSESSFGHDIFLSPQAITPQDKKRAIARGTIHREPSSKTVPMRRSQLVNEVKKNKHPNFHVIDVNGEEYVRANPNKKKIDNVDK
;
A
#
# COMPACT_ATOMS: atom_id res chain seq x y z
N MET A 1 -28.15 -12.08 -40.91
CA MET A 1 -29.31 -12.45 -40.08
C MET A 1 -29.14 -11.81 -38.71
N LEU A 2 -30.25 -11.42 -38.09
CA LEU A 2 -30.29 -10.85 -36.74
C LEU A 2 -29.91 -11.92 -35.72
N ASP A 3 -28.79 -11.74 -34.99
CA ASP A 3 -28.72 -12.31 -33.64
C ASP A 3 -29.58 -11.40 -32.77
N LYS A 4 -30.84 -11.80 -32.58
CA LYS A 4 -31.83 -11.02 -31.80
C LYS A 4 -31.45 -10.91 -30.32
N ASP A 5 -30.47 -11.69 -29.87
CA ASP A 5 -30.10 -11.90 -28.46
C ASP A 5 -28.83 -11.15 -28.00
N ILE A 6 -28.15 -10.39 -28.88
CA ILE A 6 -26.96 -9.64 -28.46
C ILE A 6 -27.36 -8.26 -27.93
N GLN A 7 -27.26 -8.11 -26.61
CA GLN A 7 -27.41 -6.83 -25.93
C GLN A 7 -26.10 -6.02 -25.99
N PRO A 8 -26.08 -4.83 -26.62
CA PRO A 8 -24.85 -4.06 -26.76
C PRO A 8 -24.43 -3.39 -25.45
N SER A 9 -23.36 -3.87 -24.80
CA SER A 9 -22.85 -3.36 -23.52
C SER A 9 -21.76 -2.27 -23.62
N THR A 10 -21.47 -1.77 -24.83
CA THR A 10 -20.43 -0.75 -25.06
C THR A 10 -20.91 0.34 -26.03
N ILE A 11 -20.35 1.55 -25.95
CA ILE A 11 -20.65 2.64 -26.91
C ILE A 11 -20.37 2.20 -28.36
N GLY A 12 -19.30 1.45 -28.58
CA GLY A 12 -18.99 0.87 -29.90
C GLY A 12 -20.06 -0.13 -30.36
N GLY A 13 -20.57 -0.96 -29.45
CA GLY A 13 -21.67 -1.89 -29.70
C GLY A 13 -22.99 -1.16 -30.01
N ILE A 14 -23.33 -0.14 -29.23
CA ILE A 14 -24.53 0.69 -29.43
C ILE A 14 -24.49 1.38 -30.79
N LYS A 15 -23.34 1.95 -31.20
CA LYS A 15 -23.17 2.55 -32.53
C LYS A 15 -23.32 1.56 -33.68
N ARG A 16 -22.77 0.34 -33.54
CA ARG A 16 -22.91 -0.71 -34.57
C ARG A 16 -24.35 -1.19 -34.68
N TYR A 17 -25.02 -1.36 -33.55
CA TYR A 17 -26.42 -1.77 -33.51
C TYR A 17 -27.35 -0.68 -34.08
N ALA A 18 -27.08 0.59 -33.78
CA ALA A 18 -27.80 1.72 -34.36
C ALA A 18 -27.67 1.79 -35.89
N LYS A 19 -26.53 1.40 -36.48
CA LYS A 19 -26.38 1.29 -37.94
C LYS A 19 -27.27 0.20 -38.54
N GLN A 20 -27.47 -0.89 -37.82
CA GLN A 20 -28.37 -1.98 -38.25
C GLN A 20 -29.83 -1.56 -38.14
N ILE A 21 -30.25 -0.96 -37.02
CA ILE A 21 -31.60 -0.41 -36.83
C ILE A 21 -31.93 0.63 -37.90
N LYS A 22 -31.01 1.55 -38.20
CA LYS A 22 -31.18 2.55 -39.26
C LYS A 22 -31.48 1.89 -40.61
N LYS A 23 -30.78 0.81 -40.94
CA LYS A 23 -30.94 0.09 -42.22
C LYS A 23 -32.25 -0.68 -42.28
N GLU A 24 -32.70 -1.24 -41.16
CA GLU A 24 -33.90 -2.08 -41.07
C GLU A 24 -35.19 -1.26 -41.01
N TYR A 25 -35.20 -0.17 -40.24
CA TYR A 25 -36.42 0.62 -39.97
C TYR A 25 -36.46 1.96 -40.72
N GLY A 26 -35.41 2.33 -41.46
CA GLY A 26 -35.38 3.57 -42.25
C GLY A 26 -35.39 4.88 -41.45
N ILE A 27 -35.12 4.82 -40.13
CA ILE A 27 -35.21 5.98 -39.23
C ILE A 27 -33.93 6.85 -39.20
N PRO A 28 -34.01 8.11 -38.75
CA PRO A 28 -32.84 8.96 -38.52
C PRO A 28 -31.81 8.31 -37.59
N HIS A 29 -30.51 8.57 -37.84
CA HIS A 29 -29.44 7.91 -37.10
C HIS A 29 -29.43 8.24 -35.59
N SER A 30 -29.80 9.47 -35.23
CA SER A 30 -29.95 9.91 -33.84
C SER A 30 -31.04 9.11 -33.10
N GLU A 31 -32.17 8.87 -33.76
CA GLU A 31 -33.25 8.05 -33.23
C GLU A 31 -32.84 6.57 -33.10
N ALA A 32 -32.12 6.05 -34.10
CA ALA A 32 -31.56 4.70 -34.05
C ALA A 32 -30.55 4.52 -32.90
N LEU A 33 -29.76 5.56 -32.58
CA LEU A 33 -28.84 5.55 -31.43
C LEU A 33 -29.58 5.50 -30.10
N ASN A 34 -30.68 6.25 -29.96
CA ASN A 34 -31.50 6.22 -28.74
C ASN A 34 -32.19 4.86 -28.57
N LYS A 35 -32.79 4.30 -29.63
CA LYS A 35 -33.39 2.95 -29.59
C LYS A 35 -32.35 1.87 -29.29
N ALA A 36 -31.14 1.99 -29.85
CA ALA A 36 -30.05 1.08 -29.54
C ALA A 36 -29.59 1.18 -28.07
N ALA A 37 -29.55 2.39 -27.50
CA ALA A 37 -29.21 2.62 -26.11
C ALA A 37 -30.29 2.09 -25.14
N GLN A 38 -31.56 2.23 -25.49
CA GLN A 38 -32.69 1.66 -24.73
C GLN A 38 -32.66 0.15 -24.67
N LYS A 39 -32.31 -0.51 -25.79
CA LYS A 39 -32.10 -1.97 -25.79
C LYS A 39 -30.93 -2.40 -24.89
N ALA A 40 -29.98 -1.50 -24.64
CA ALA A 40 -28.89 -1.67 -23.69
C ALA A 40 -29.22 -1.18 -22.27
N CYS A 41 -30.49 -1.00 -21.93
CA CYS A 41 -30.98 -0.53 -20.63
C CYS A 41 -30.56 0.91 -20.24
N PHE A 42 -30.25 1.76 -21.22
CA PHE A 42 -30.02 3.20 -21.00
C PHE A 42 -31.21 4.02 -21.51
N GLU A 43 -31.58 5.08 -20.79
CA GLU A 43 -32.69 5.96 -21.18
C GLU A 43 -32.57 6.51 -22.61
N ASN A 44 -31.36 6.92 -23.00
CA ASN A 44 -31.01 7.41 -24.33
C ASN A 44 -29.50 7.30 -24.59
N TYR A 45 -29.05 7.67 -25.79
CA TYR A 45 -27.63 7.56 -26.16
C TYR A 45 -26.73 8.49 -25.34
N SER A 46 -27.20 9.67 -24.93
CA SER A 46 -26.46 10.58 -24.05
C SER A 46 -26.30 10.01 -22.64
N HIS A 47 -27.34 9.35 -22.11
CA HIS A 47 -27.26 8.61 -20.85
C HIS A 47 -26.23 7.47 -20.96
N ALA A 48 -26.24 6.70 -22.05
CA ALA A 48 -25.21 5.68 -22.29
C ALA A 48 -23.79 6.29 -22.34
N LEU A 49 -23.62 7.43 -23.02
CA LEU A 49 -22.34 8.13 -23.15
C LEU A 49 -21.78 8.62 -21.81
N ASN A 50 -22.66 9.04 -20.89
CA ASN A 50 -22.29 9.54 -19.57
C ASN A 50 -22.15 8.43 -18.52
N SER A 51 -22.93 7.36 -18.63
CA SER A 51 -23.00 6.29 -17.62
C SER A 51 -21.97 5.19 -17.84
N LEU A 52 -21.61 4.84 -19.08
CA LEU A 52 -20.62 3.79 -19.37
C LEU A 52 -19.18 4.15 -18.94
N PRO A 53 -18.68 5.40 -19.14
CA PRO A 53 -17.40 5.82 -18.60
C PRO A 53 -17.40 5.92 -17.07
N LYS A 54 -18.52 6.32 -16.46
CA LYS A 54 -18.68 6.35 -15.00
C LYS A 54 -18.66 4.93 -14.42
N SER A 55 -19.38 3.97 -15.00
CA SER A 55 -19.36 2.57 -14.55
C SER A 55 -17.97 1.94 -14.67
N LYS A 56 -17.23 2.19 -15.75
CA LYS A 56 -15.82 1.79 -15.87
C LYS A 56 -14.91 2.51 -14.87
N ALA A 57 -15.18 3.79 -14.58
CA ALA A 57 -14.47 4.53 -13.56
C ALA A 57 -14.71 3.92 -12.17
N THR A 58 -15.95 3.56 -11.82
CA THR A 58 -16.28 2.91 -10.54
C THR A 58 -15.66 1.51 -10.41
N GLU A 59 -15.66 0.70 -11.48
CA GLU A 59 -14.96 -0.60 -11.50
C GLU A 59 -13.42 -0.46 -11.41
N SER A 60 -12.86 0.66 -11.88
CA SER A 60 -11.43 0.96 -11.80
C SER A 60 -10.99 1.67 -10.51
N GLN A 61 -11.91 2.36 -9.82
CA GLN A 61 -11.61 3.23 -8.67
C GLN A 61 -11.16 2.47 -7.44
N ASN A 62 -11.56 1.20 -7.34
CA ASN A 62 -11.22 0.35 -6.21
C ASN A 62 -10.14 -0.69 -6.55
N ARG A 63 -9.59 -0.67 -7.77
CA ARG A 63 -8.47 -1.53 -8.13
C ARG A 63 -7.19 -0.87 -7.68
N LEU A 64 -6.33 -1.63 -7.01
CA LEU A 64 -5.05 -1.17 -6.52
C LEU A 64 -3.98 -2.19 -6.90
N PHE A 65 -2.87 -1.69 -7.43
CA PHE A 65 -1.72 -2.48 -7.84
C PHE A 65 -0.56 -2.25 -6.89
N PHE A 66 0.13 -3.32 -6.54
CA PHE A 66 1.43 -3.28 -5.87
C PHE A 66 2.48 -3.85 -6.80
N SER A 67 3.63 -3.18 -6.92
CA SER A 67 4.75 -3.71 -7.70
C SER A 67 6.06 -3.65 -6.94
N THR A 68 6.81 -4.74 -6.95
CA THR A 68 8.13 -4.86 -6.34
C THR A 68 9.10 -5.49 -7.33
N TYR A 69 10.35 -5.03 -7.32
CA TYR A 69 11.41 -5.54 -8.19
C TYR A 69 12.41 -6.33 -7.35
N TRP A 70 13.02 -7.34 -7.94
CA TRP A 70 13.96 -8.18 -7.24
C TRP A 70 15.14 -8.61 -8.11
N HIS A 71 16.25 -8.95 -7.46
CA HIS A 71 17.46 -9.48 -8.06
C HIS A 71 18.15 -10.40 -7.06
N ASP A 72 18.14 -11.69 -7.36
CA ASP A 72 18.89 -12.71 -6.64
C ASP A 72 20.29 -12.81 -7.23
N LYS A 73 21.28 -12.42 -6.43
CA LYS A 73 22.70 -12.43 -6.82
C LYS A 73 23.26 -13.85 -6.94
N SER A 74 22.73 -14.81 -6.18
CA SER A 74 23.22 -16.19 -6.13
C SER A 74 22.83 -16.93 -7.40
N SER A 75 21.54 -16.86 -7.78
CA SER A 75 21.06 -17.44 -9.04
C SER A 75 21.27 -16.54 -10.25
N ARG A 76 21.67 -15.26 -10.04
CA ARG A 76 21.78 -14.21 -11.06
C ARG A 76 20.47 -13.97 -11.83
N THR A 77 19.35 -14.21 -11.16
CA THR A 77 18.00 -13.99 -11.71
C THR A 77 17.40 -12.70 -11.16
N PHE A 78 16.55 -12.07 -11.94
CA PHE A 78 15.91 -10.80 -11.57
C PHE A 78 14.54 -10.69 -12.24
N GLY A 79 13.66 -9.95 -11.59
CA GLY A 79 12.28 -9.87 -12.02
C GLY A 79 11.48 -8.80 -11.33
N ARG A 80 10.19 -8.80 -11.63
CA ARG A 80 9.17 -7.92 -11.07
C ARG A 80 7.96 -8.77 -10.67
N GLU A 81 7.46 -8.51 -9.48
CA GLU A 81 6.19 -9.04 -8.98
C GLU A 81 5.14 -7.94 -8.97
N VAL A 82 3.94 -8.24 -9.46
CA VAL A 82 2.79 -7.33 -9.41
C VAL A 82 1.60 -8.06 -8.83
N LEU A 83 0.93 -7.44 -7.86
CA LEU A 83 -0.33 -7.92 -7.31
C LEU A 83 -1.42 -6.89 -7.55
N GLU A 84 -2.55 -7.35 -8.07
CA GLU A 84 -3.78 -6.59 -8.13
C GLU A 84 -4.69 -6.98 -6.96
N ILE A 85 -5.24 -5.98 -6.27
CA ILE A 85 -6.31 -6.18 -5.29
C ILE A 85 -7.50 -5.27 -5.60
N LYS A 86 -8.67 -5.64 -5.07
CA LYS A 86 -9.88 -4.83 -5.08
C LYS A 86 -10.22 -4.37 -3.67
N LEU A 87 -10.33 -3.08 -3.47
CA LEU A 87 -10.76 -2.44 -2.22
C LEU A 87 -12.29 -2.40 -2.14
N SER A 88 -12.85 -2.39 -0.93
CA SER A 88 -14.28 -2.19 -0.70
C SER A 88 -14.70 -0.73 -0.88
N LYS A 89 -13.75 0.20 -0.69
CA LYS A 89 -13.94 1.64 -0.78
C LYS A 89 -12.69 2.32 -1.38
N PRO A 90 -12.81 3.58 -1.85
CA PRO A 90 -11.66 4.32 -2.39
C PRO A 90 -10.47 4.38 -1.43
N LEU A 91 -9.25 4.32 -1.97
CA LEU A 91 -8.01 4.26 -1.19
C LEU A 91 -7.89 5.38 -0.13
N PHE A 92 -8.28 6.60 -0.48
CA PHE A 92 -8.18 7.75 0.44
C PHE A 92 -9.32 7.85 1.46
N GLU A 93 -10.37 7.03 1.34
CA GLU A 93 -11.32 6.81 2.43
C GLU A 93 -10.78 5.80 3.44
N ILE A 94 -9.84 4.93 3.03
CA ILE A 94 -9.17 3.98 3.92
C ILE A 94 -8.06 4.66 4.71
N ALA A 95 -7.19 5.44 4.09
CA ALA A 95 -6.12 6.16 4.80
C ALA A 95 -5.50 7.28 3.95
N THR A 96 -4.80 8.21 4.60
CA THR A 96 -4.07 9.28 3.93
C THR A 96 -2.68 8.81 3.46
N LYS A 97 -2.02 9.62 2.62
CA LYS A 97 -0.62 9.37 2.24
C LYS A 97 0.33 9.34 3.44
N SER A 98 0.03 10.10 4.49
CA SER A 98 0.86 10.11 5.70
C SER A 98 0.69 8.80 6.46
N ASP A 99 -0.53 8.25 6.51
CA ASP A 99 -0.80 7.00 7.21
C ASP A 99 -0.08 5.84 6.54
N PHE A 100 -0.13 5.76 5.19
CA PHE A 100 0.65 4.76 4.44
C PHE A 100 2.15 4.83 4.69
N LYS A 101 2.69 5.98 5.10
CA LYS A 101 4.10 6.13 5.45
C LYS A 101 4.45 5.69 6.86
N LYS A 102 3.49 5.72 7.79
CA LYS A 102 3.66 5.22 9.16
C LYS A 102 3.42 3.71 9.25
N ALA A 103 2.50 3.19 8.44
CA ALA A 103 2.22 1.77 8.30
C ALA A 103 3.49 1.01 7.86
N HIS A 104 3.96 0.06 8.67
CA HIS A 104 5.30 -0.52 8.54
C HIS A 104 5.48 -1.30 7.23
N GLY A 105 4.50 -2.13 6.87
CA GLY A 105 4.46 -2.86 5.60
C GLY A 105 4.28 -1.97 4.37
N LEU A 106 3.60 -0.83 4.51
CA LEU A 106 3.38 0.14 3.41
C LEU A 106 4.48 1.21 3.29
N SER A 107 5.30 1.42 4.32
CA SER A 107 6.27 2.52 4.41
C SER A 107 7.28 2.54 3.25
N TRP A 108 7.68 1.36 2.77
CA TRP A 108 8.59 1.14 1.65
C TRP A 108 7.95 1.33 0.28
N PHE A 109 6.62 1.36 0.22
CA PHE A 109 5.88 1.63 -0.98
C PHE A 109 5.63 3.13 -1.16
N ARG A 110 5.66 3.55 -2.41
CA ARG A 110 5.32 4.91 -2.82
C ARG A 110 4.14 4.85 -3.76
N LEU A 111 3.13 5.67 -3.48
CA LEU A 111 1.98 5.83 -4.38
C LEU A 111 2.46 6.54 -5.67
N ALA A 112 2.58 5.80 -6.76
CA ALA A 112 3.00 6.29 -8.07
C ALA A 112 1.86 7.02 -8.79
N SER A 113 0.70 6.39 -8.84
CA SER A 113 -0.61 6.91 -9.27
C SER A 113 -1.68 6.51 -8.24
N LEU A 114 -2.93 6.96 -8.40
CA LEU A 114 -4.01 6.68 -7.45
C LEU A 114 -4.32 5.19 -7.24
N ASP A 115 -3.94 4.35 -8.20
CA ASP A 115 -4.15 2.91 -8.23
C ASP A 115 -2.83 2.11 -8.15
N HIS A 116 -1.68 2.72 -7.85
CA HIS A 116 -0.40 1.99 -7.92
C HIS A 116 0.57 2.36 -6.80
N PHE A 117 0.90 1.37 -5.97
CA PHE A 117 2.03 1.38 -5.06
C PHE A 117 3.26 0.70 -5.69
N VAL A 118 4.39 1.42 -5.71
CA VAL A 118 5.68 0.88 -6.16
C VAL A 118 6.66 0.80 -4.99
N HIS A 119 7.31 -0.34 -4.82
CA HIS A 119 8.43 -0.50 -3.90
C HIS A 119 9.69 0.14 -4.51
N ASP A 120 10.29 1.11 -3.82
CA ASP A 120 11.39 1.89 -4.41
C ASP A 120 12.74 1.15 -4.42
N GLN A 121 12.90 0.07 -3.65
CA GLN A 121 14.13 -0.76 -3.60
C GLN A 121 14.02 -2.02 -4.45
N ILE A 122 15.18 -2.56 -4.88
CA ILE A 122 15.29 -3.90 -5.46
C ILE A 122 15.51 -4.90 -4.32
N ILE A 123 14.57 -5.82 -4.14
CA ILE A 123 14.61 -6.89 -3.14
C ILE A 123 15.56 -8.02 -3.59
N HIS A 124 16.14 -8.76 -2.64
CA HIS A 124 17.20 -9.73 -2.92
C HIS A 124 16.71 -11.10 -3.40
N SER A 125 15.39 -11.35 -3.42
CA SER A 125 14.79 -12.60 -3.89
C SER A 125 13.36 -12.36 -4.38
N GLN A 126 12.85 -13.29 -5.19
CA GLN A 126 11.45 -13.27 -5.63
C GLN A 126 10.49 -13.46 -4.45
N GLU A 127 10.79 -14.41 -3.57
CA GLU A 127 9.97 -14.74 -2.41
C GLU A 127 9.79 -13.54 -1.48
N THR A 128 10.89 -12.88 -1.11
CA THR A 128 10.83 -11.68 -0.26
C THR A 128 10.13 -10.51 -0.96
N ALA A 129 10.19 -10.44 -2.30
CA ALA A 129 9.43 -9.43 -3.04
C ALA A 129 7.92 -9.68 -2.95
N ARG A 130 7.48 -10.94 -3.05
CA ARG A 130 6.09 -11.34 -2.85
C ARG A 130 5.65 -11.09 -1.40
N ASP A 131 6.45 -11.52 -0.43
CA ASP A 131 6.16 -11.31 1.00
C ASP A 131 6.01 -9.81 1.34
N SER A 132 6.87 -8.95 0.80
CA SER A 132 6.76 -7.49 1.00
C SER A 132 5.42 -6.92 0.53
N ILE A 133 4.90 -7.43 -0.61
CA ILE A 133 3.59 -7.04 -1.14
C ILE A 133 2.48 -7.61 -0.24
N CYS A 134 2.57 -8.90 0.13
CA CYS A 134 1.58 -9.54 0.98
C CYS A 134 1.44 -8.81 2.33
N LYS A 135 2.56 -8.47 2.97
CA LYS A 135 2.59 -7.69 4.21
C LYS A 135 1.91 -6.33 4.08
N ALA A 136 2.23 -5.59 3.01
CA ALA A 136 1.59 -4.30 2.73
C ALA A 136 0.07 -4.43 2.52
N VAL A 137 -0.37 -5.48 1.83
CA VAL A 137 -1.80 -5.76 1.62
C VAL A 137 -2.50 -6.13 2.92
N ARG A 138 -1.91 -6.99 3.77
CA ARG A 138 -2.48 -7.36 5.08
C ARG A 138 -2.73 -6.12 5.94
N GLU A 139 -1.75 -5.22 6.02
CA GLU A 139 -1.88 -3.97 6.76
C GLU A 139 -2.93 -3.02 6.17
N LEU A 140 -3.03 -2.96 4.83
CA LEU A 140 -4.09 -2.19 4.17
C LEU A 140 -5.50 -2.75 4.46
N ARG A 141 -5.65 -4.08 4.48
CA ARG A 141 -6.92 -4.74 4.82
C ARG A 141 -7.31 -4.51 6.28
N PHE A 142 -6.32 -4.52 7.18
CA PHE A 142 -6.54 -4.17 8.58
C PHE A 142 -7.08 -2.74 8.72
N MET A 143 -6.47 -1.75 8.07
CA MET A 143 -6.98 -0.36 8.03
C MET A 143 -8.39 -0.28 7.43
N GLU A 144 -8.63 -0.98 6.32
CA GLU A 144 -9.91 -0.95 5.61
C GLU A 144 -11.08 -1.46 6.48
N ALA A 145 -10.86 -2.57 7.19
CA ALA A 145 -11.86 -3.25 8.00
C ALA A 145 -12.09 -2.55 9.36
N THR A 146 -11.03 -2.10 10.02
CA THR A 146 -11.12 -1.55 11.37
C THR A 146 -11.38 -0.04 11.39
N GLY A 147 -10.88 0.68 10.38
CA GLY A 147 -10.84 2.15 10.37
C GLY A 147 -9.66 2.75 11.12
N LEU A 148 -8.86 1.94 11.83
CA LEU A 148 -7.70 2.38 12.59
C LEU A 148 -6.63 3.00 11.69
N LYS A 149 -5.86 3.95 12.24
CA LYS A 149 -4.73 4.59 11.59
C LYS A 149 -3.43 4.28 12.33
N PRO A 150 -2.31 4.10 11.63
CA PRO A 150 -1.01 3.96 12.27
C PRO A 150 -0.61 5.26 12.98
N THR A 151 -0.09 5.14 14.20
CA THR A 151 0.38 6.27 15.00
C THR A 151 1.84 6.13 15.40
N ASN A 152 2.49 7.26 15.64
CA ASN A 152 3.87 7.32 16.15
C ASN A 152 3.90 7.52 17.68
N ASP A 153 2.75 7.54 18.36
CA ASP A 153 2.68 7.63 19.81
C ASP A 153 3.04 6.28 20.45
N TYR A 154 4.33 5.94 20.43
CA TYR A 154 4.84 4.70 21.01
C TYR A 154 4.75 4.69 22.53
N GLU A 155 4.63 5.85 23.19
CA GLU A 155 4.52 5.93 24.65
C GLU A 155 3.15 5.49 25.13
N ALA A 156 2.11 5.70 24.33
CA ALA A 156 0.76 5.23 24.61
C ALA A 156 0.64 3.69 24.61
N ALA A 157 1.63 2.96 24.08
CA ALA A 157 1.70 1.50 24.22
C ALA A 157 1.98 1.02 25.65
N TYR A 158 2.39 1.92 26.54
CA TYR A 158 2.70 1.62 27.93
C TYR A 158 1.63 2.18 28.87
N PRO A 159 1.07 1.37 29.80
CA PRO A 159 0.24 1.87 30.89
C PRO A 159 0.92 3.02 31.64
N ASN A 160 0.19 4.13 31.82
CA ASN A 160 0.69 5.38 32.39
C ASN A 160 1.87 6.01 31.62
N ARG A 161 2.10 5.61 30.37
CA ARG A 161 3.25 6.03 29.54
C ARG A 161 4.62 5.71 30.17
N ASP A 162 4.68 4.71 31.05
CA ASP A 162 5.92 4.25 31.68
C ASP A 162 6.45 2.99 30.97
N PRO A 163 7.62 3.05 30.28
CA PRO A 163 8.20 1.90 29.59
C PRO A 163 8.43 0.65 30.46
N ASN A 164 8.50 0.79 31.79
CA ASN A 164 8.59 -0.36 32.70
C ASN A 164 7.30 -1.19 32.74
N ASN A 165 6.18 -0.64 32.27
CA ASN A 165 4.90 -1.33 32.17
C ASN A 165 4.69 -1.96 30.79
N LYS A 166 5.75 -2.21 30.02
CA LYS A 166 5.66 -2.90 28.72
C LYS A 166 4.95 -4.25 28.86
N LEU A 167 4.08 -4.54 27.89
CA LEU A 167 3.41 -5.84 27.78
C LEU A 167 4.47 -6.97 27.72
N PRO A 168 4.37 -8.02 28.57
CA PRO A 168 5.36 -9.09 28.58
C PRO A 168 5.43 -9.83 27.24
N GLN A 169 6.66 -10.15 26.81
CA GLN A 169 6.93 -10.88 25.57
C GLN A 169 6.38 -10.21 24.30
N THR A 170 6.23 -8.87 24.31
CA THR A 170 5.91 -8.11 23.09
C THR A 170 6.94 -8.35 22.01
N ASP A 171 6.45 -8.68 20.81
CA ASP A 171 7.26 -8.82 19.61
C ASP A 171 6.44 -8.43 18.39
N HIS A 172 7.12 -7.87 17.38
CA HIS A 172 6.49 -7.36 16.16
C HIS A 172 5.32 -6.39 16.37
N ALA A 173 5.33 -5.65 17.48
CA ALA A 173 4.25 -4.74 17.81
C ALA A 173 4.17 -3.52 16.88
N THR A 174 2.93 -3.08 16.64
CA THR A 174 2.59 -1.89 15.86
C THR A 174 1.55 -1.05 16.61
N ASN A 175 1.62 0.26 16.42
CA ASN A 175 0.86 1.25 17.18
C ASN A 175 -0.22 1.86 16.31
N TRP A 176 -1.46 1.87 16.80
CA TRP A 176 -2.63 2.31 16.06
C TRP A 176 -3.48 3.25 16.89
N GLU A 177 -4.32 4.02 16.22
CA GLU A 177 -5.26 4.95 16.81
C GLU A 177 -6.60 4.85 16.08
N ASP A 178 -7.69 4.83 16.84
CA ASP A 178 -9.02 5.04 16.30
C ASP A 178 -9.25 6.55 16.11
N PRO A 179 -9.39 7.05 14.87
CA PRO A 179 -9.47 8.48 14.61
C PRO A 179 -10.75 9.13 15.13
N ASP A 180 -11.82 8.36 15.39
CA ASP A 180 -13.11 8.91 15.84
C ASP A 180 -13.13 9.12 17.36
N SER A 181 -12.48 8.23 18.11
CA SER A 181 -12.42 8.30 19.58
C SER A 181 -11.09 8.81 20.13
N GLY A 182 -10.03 8.78 19.31
CA GLY A 182 -8.64 9.00 19.76
C GLY A 182 -8.09 7.83 20.58
N GLN A 183 -8.76 6.68 20.62
CA GLN A 183 -8.32 5.53 21.41
C GLN A 183 -7.03 4.94 20.82
N PHE A 184 -6.01 4.78 21.66
CA PHE A 184 -4.80 4.07 21.28
C PHE A 184 -5.04 2.56 21.28
N ILE A 185 -4.59 1.88 20.23
CA ILE A 185 -4.66 0.43 20.07
C ILE A 185 -3.26 -0.13 19.83
N LEU A 186 -2.81 -1.01 20.72
CA LEU A 186 -1.60 -1.82 20.52
C LEU A 186 -1.98 -3.08 19.74
N VAL A 187 -1.27 -3.34 18.65
CA VAL A 187 -1.28 -4.64 17.97
C VAL A 187 0.06 -5.30 18.26
N ASP A 188 0.05 -6.50 18.84
CA ASP A 188 1.24 -7.27 19.21
C ASP A 188 1.19 -8.63 18.50
N GLU A 189 2.26 -9.04 17.82
CA GLU A 189 2.27 -10.25 16.99
C GLU A 189 3.46 -11.17 17.32
N PRO A 190 3.57 -11.66 18.56
CA PRO A 190 4.67 -12.53 18.96
C PRO A 190 4.48 -13.97 18.47
N TYR A 191 5.57 -14.73 18.48
CA TYR A 191 5.58 -16.18 18.24
C TYR A 191 5.10 -16.96 19.48
N LEU A 192 3.85 -16.70 19.90
CA LEU A 192 3.19 -17.33 21.05
C LEU A 192 1.87 -17.97 20.62
N GLY A 193 1.34 -18.89 21.44
CA GLY A 193 0.01 -19.45 21.24
C GLY A 193 -1.12 -18.44 21.53
N PRO A 194 -2.36 -18.70 21.08
CA PRO A 194 -3.50 -17.76 21.20
C PRO A 194 -4.07 -17.61 22.61
N VAL A 195 -3.59 -18.39 23.58
CA VAL A 195 -4.15 -18.37 24.93
C VAL A 195 -3.43 -17.31 25.75
N ILE A 196 -4.20 -16.38 26.31
CA ILE A 196 -3.69 -15.37 27.23
C ILE A 196 -3.55 -16.03 28.60
N THR A 197 -2.31 -16.32 29.01
CA THR A 197 -2.00 -16.98 30.29
C THR A 197 -0.78 -16.35 30.95
N GLY A 198 -0.62 -16.61 32.25
CA GLY A 198 0.56 -16.21 33.02
C GLY A 198 0.74 -14.69 33.03
N GLU A 199 1.98 -14.24 32.85
CA GLU A 199 2.38 -12.84 33.01
C GLU A 199 1.56 -11.86 32.15
N ARG A 200 1.09 -12.28 30.96
CA ARG A 200 0.29 -11.39 30.08
C ARG A 200 -1.13 -11.20 30.59
N ALA A 201 -1.74 -12.23 31.18
CA ALA A 201 -3.05 -12.12 31.82
C ALA A 201 -2.95 -11.24 33.08
N GLU A 202 -1.96 -11.53 33.93
CA GLU A 202 -1.68 -10.75 35.15
C GLU A 202 -1.39 -9.28 34.84
N TRP A 203 -0.65 -9.02 33.75
CA TRP A 203 -0.36 -7.66 33.28
C TRP A 203 -1.64 -6.93 32.87
N ALA A 204 -2.52 -7.56 32.09
CA ALA A 204 -3.76 -6.96 31.63
C ALA A 204 -4.68 -6.60 32.80
N ASP A 205 -4.83 -7.52 33.77
CA ASP A 205 -5.60 -7.30 34.99
C ASP A 205 -5.00 -6.17 35.84
N LYS A 206 -3.68 -6.21 36.09
CA LYS A 206 -2.96 -5.21 36.89
C LYS A 206 -3.10 -3.80 36.32
N HIS A 207 -3.05 -3.67 34.99
CA HIS A 207 -3.05 -2.37 34.33
C HIS A 207 -4.44 -1.91 33.88
N SER A 208 -5.48 -2.73 34.07
CA SER A 208 -6.83 -2.47 33.55
C SER A 208 -6.83 -2.25 32.03
N TRP A 209 -6.17 -3.15 31.32
CA TRP A 209 -6.11 -3.15 29.86
C TRP A 209 -6.91 -4.32 29.31
N HIS A 210 -7.65 -4.07 28.23
CA HIS A 210 -8.12 -5.15 27.39
C HIS A 210 -6.92 -5.79 26.69
N LEU A 211 -6.91 -7.12 26.63
CA LEU A 211 -5.96 -7.92 25.86
C LEU A 211 -6.73 -9.11 25.30
N GLN A 212 -6.73 -9.29 23.98
CA GLN A 212 -7.42 -10.41 23.33
C GLN A 212 -6.64 -10.91 22.12
N ALA A 213 -6.55 -12.23 21.97
CA ALA A 213 -6.06 -12.84 20.74
C ALA A 213 -7.14 -12.78 19.65
N SER A 214 -6.73 -12.38 18.44
CA SER A 214 -7.56 -12.37 17.25
C SER A 214 -7.69 -13.77 16.64
N LYS A 215 -8.84 -14.09 16.05
CA LYS A 215 -9.02 -15.27 15.19
C LYS A 215 -8.44 -15.04 13.80
N TRP A 216 -8.29 -13.78 13.39
CA TRP A 216 -7.60 -13.44 12.16
C TRP A 216 -6.09 -13.65 12.34
N GLN A 217 -5.45 -14.28 11.36
CA GLN A 217 -4.07 -14.78 11.48
C GLN A 217 -2.99 -13.68 11.54
N GLY A 218 -3.37 -12.40 11.39
CA GLY A 218 -2.47 -11.28 11.62
C GLY A 218 -1.88 -10.62 10.36
N MET A 219 -1.01 -9.62 10.59
CA MET A 219 -0.33 -8.84 9.56
C MET A 219 1.15 -9.22 9.41
N TYR A 220 1.81 -9.61 10.50
CA TYR A 220 3.25 -9.85 10.49
C TYR A 220 3.62 -11.16 9.79
N TYR A 221 3.26 -12.31 10.36
CA TYR A 221 3.58 -13.62 9.81
C TYR A 221 2.45 -14.65 10.05
N PRO A 222 1.38 -14.60 9.23
CA PRO A 222 0.18 -15.41 9.42
C PRO A 222 0.43 -16.90 9.53
N GLY A 223 -0.12 -17.53 10.57
CA GLY A 223 0.02 -18.96 10.85
C GLY A 223 1.17 -19.31 11.79
N GLU A 224 2.13 -18.41 11.97
CA GLU A 224 3.33 -18.61 12.79
C GLU A 224 3.40 -17.61 13.96
N SER A 225 3.05 -16.34 13.71
CA SER A 225 2.81 -15.33 14.75
C SER A 225 1.33 -15.24 15.09
N GLN A 226 1.01 -14.91 16.33
CA GLN A 226 -0.36 -14.71 16.78
C GLN A 226 -0.64 -13.24 17.03
N MET A 227 -1.71 -12.71 16.43
CA MET A 227 -2.16 -11.34 16.66
C MET A 227 -2.91 -11.21 17.98
N PHE A 228 -2.45 -10.27 18.81
CA PHE A 228 -3.12 -9.78 20.00
C PHE A 228 -3.44 -8.30 19.84
N ILE A 229 -4.61 -7.90 20.33
CA ILE A 229 -5.02 -6.50 20.41
C ILE A 229 -5.09 -6.11 21.87
N ALA A 230 -4.48 -4.99 22.22
CA ALA A 230 -4.52 -4.45 23.57
C ALA A 230 -4.84 -2.96 23.59
N THR A 231 -5.61 -2.52 24.59
CA THR A 231 -5.98 -1.12 24.78
C THR A 231 -6.41 -0.85 26.21
N ASP A 232 -6.36 0.41 26.65
CA ASP A 232 -6.83 0.82 27.97
C ASP A 232 -8.34 0.56 28.13
N ALA A 233 -8.73 -0.27 29.10
CA ALA A 233 -10.13 -0.62 29.34
C ALA A 233 -10.91 0.46 30.11
N THR A 234 -10.22 1.45 30.68
CA THR A 234 -10.83 2.49 31.51
C THR A 234 -11.52 3.59 30.70
N THR A 235 -11.25 3.65 29.39
CA THR A 235 -11.79 4.68 28.50
C THR A 235 -13.23 4.42 28.04
N GLY A 236 -13.74 3.20 28.25
CA GLY A 236 -15.06 2.78 27.77
C GLY A 236 -15.13 2.52 26.26
N TYR A 237 -13.97 2.30 25.62
CA TYR A 237 -13.89 1.95 24.20
C TYR A 237 -14.62 0.64 23.89
N ASP A 238 -15.33 0.58 22.75
CA ASP A 238 -16.03 -0.62 22.29
C ASP A 238 -15.05 -1.65 21.70
N PHE A 239 -14.30 -2.28 22.59
CA PHE A 239 -13.28 -3.27 22.25
C PHE A 239 -13.87 -4.51 21.58
N THR A 240 -15.09 -4.92 21.97
CA THR A 240 -15.77 -6.07 21.37
C THR A 240 -16.08 -5.83 19.89
N SER A 241 -16.62 -4.66 19.53
CA SER A 241 -16.88 -4.34 18.11
C SER A 241 -15.59 -4.27 17.29
N LEU A 242 -14.48 -3.76 17.86
CA LEU A 242 -13.18 -3.78 17.19
C LEU A 242 -12.74 -5.22 16.90
N MET A 243 -12.78 -6.11 17.90
CA MET A 243 -12.40 -7.51 17.72
C MET A 243 -13.28 -8.23 16.69
N GLU A 244 -14.59 -7.96 16.67
CA GLU A 244 -15.49 -8.50 15.65
C GLU A 244 -15.11 -8.05 14.24
N LYS A 245 -14.74 -6.78 14.04
CA LYS A 245 -14.27 -6.29 12.73
C LYS A 245 -13.00 -7.01 12.30
N ILE A 246 -12.06 -7.23 13.22
CA ILE A 246 -10.78 -7.90 12.94
C ILE A 246 -11.01 -9.38 12.62
N ASP A 247 -11.80 -10.09 13.42
CA ASP A 247 -12.07 -11.51 13.24
C ASP A 247 -12.83 -11.82 11.93
N ASN A 248 -13.54 -10.83 11.37
CA ASN A 248 -14.26 -10.94 10.11
C ASN A 248 -13.42 -10.55 8.87
N ILE A 249 -12.14 -10.17 9.05
CA ILE A 249 -11.25 -9.92 7.91
C ILE A 249 -11.03 -11.25 7.17
N PRO A 250 -11.14 -11.28 5.82
CA PRO A 250 -10.83 -12.48 5.04
C PRO A 250 -9.41 -13.00 5.35
N SER A 251 -9.21 -14.31 5.15
CA SER A 251 -7.89 -14.94 5.36
C SER A 251 -6.78 -14.14 4.70
N PRO A 252 -5.69 -13.86 5.42
CA PRO A 252 -4.64 -12.99 4.92
C PRO A 252 -3.96 -13.60 3.70
N ILE A 253 -3.52 -12.72 2.80
CA ILE A 253 -2.66 -13.12 1.69
C ILE A 253 -1.25 -13.45 2.21
N THR A 254 -0.66 -14.50 1.65
CA THR A 254 0.67 -15.02 1.95
C THR A 254 1.40 -15.36 0.66
N THR A 255 2.65 -15.81 0.72
CA THR A 255 3.39 -16.21 -0.48
C THR A 255 2.86 -17.52 -1.07
N GLU A 256 2.30 -18.41 -0.25
CA GLU A 256 1.76 -19.71 -0.68
C GLU A 256 0.47 -19.57 -1.49
N ASN A 257 -0.34 -18.53 -1.22
CA ASN A 257 -1.57 -18.23 -1.96
C ASN A 257 -1.39 -17.13 -3.02
N TRP A 258 -0.13 -16.84 -3.40
CA TRP A 258 0.21 -15.87 -4.43
C TRP A 258 -0.40 -16.27 -5.79
N ASN A 259 -1.32 -15.44 -6.28
CA ASN A 259 -1.94 -15.63 -7.60
C ASN A 259 -1.94 -14.32 -8.38
N SER A 260 -0.78 -13.95 -8.93
CA SER A 260 -0.64 -12.71 -9.70
C SER A 260 0.53 -12.73 -10.68
N GLU A 261 0.86 -11.57 -11.25
CA GLU A 261 1.81 -11.45 -12.37
C GLU A 261 3.27 -11.44 -11.87
N SER A 262 4.06 -12.38 -12.40
CA SER A 262 5.52 -12.37 -12.31
C SER A 262 6.10 -12.11 -13.70
N SER A 263 7.05 -11.19 -13.81
CA SER A 263 7.78 -10.91 -15.04
C SER A 263 9.27 -11.08 -14.82
N PHE A 264 9.97 -11.59 -15.84
CA PHE A 264 11.41 -11.47 -15.92
C PHE A 264 11.79 -10.02 -16.20
N GLY A 265 12.94 -9.58 -15.67
CA GLY A 265 13.44 -8.23 -15.92
C GLY A 265 12.87 -7.15 -15.00
N HIS A 266 13.38 -5.93 -15.19
CA HIS A 266 12.96 -4.73 -14.45
C HIS A 266 12.14 -3.78 -15.30
N ASP A 267 11.36 -4.32 -16.24
CA ASP A 267 10.42 -3.55 -17.05
C ASP A 267 9.44 -2.79 -16.15
N ILE A 268 9.08 -1.57 -16.54
CA ILE A 268 8.23 -0.72 -15.71
C ILE A 268 6.79 -1.23 -15.79
N PHE A 269 6.17 -1.49 -14.64
CA PHE A 269 4.72 -1.70 -14.58
C PHE A 269 3.99 -0.35 -14.65
N LEU A 270 3.07 -0.21 -15.59
CA LEU A 270 2.21 0.96 -15.71
C LEU A 270 0.76 0.55 -15.44
N SER A 271 0.21 1.07 -14.35
CA SER A 271 -1.19 0.84 -14.00
C SER A 271 -2.14 1.58 -14.95
N PRO A 272 -3.44 1.20 -14.99
CA PRO A 272 -4.45 1.89 -15.78
C PRO A 272 -4.54 3.40 -15.52
N GLN A 273 -4.29 3.87 -14.30
CA GLN A 273 -4.30 5.30 -13.99
C GLN A 273 -2.92 6.00 -14.13
N ALA A 274 -1.89 5.32 -14.65
CA ALA A 274 -0.60 5.94 -15.00
C ALA A 274 -0.67 6.68 -16.36
N ILE A 275 -1.49 7.73 -16.43
CA ILE A 275 -1.85 8.41 -17.68
C ILE A 275 -0.80 9.45 -18.08
N THR A 276 -0.39 10.30 -17.13
CA THR A 276 0.49 11.44 -17.45
C THR A 276 1.96 11.00 -17.55
N PRO A 277 2.83 11.78 -18.23
CA PRO A 277 4.27 11.53 -18.22
C PRO A 277 4.85 11.50 -16.80
N GLN A 278 4.28 12.29 -15.89
CA GLN A 278 4.70 12.32 -14.49
C GLN A 278 4.33 11.04 -13.76
N ASP A 279 3.15 10.47 -14.01
CA ASP A 279 2.73 9.19 -13.41
C ASP A 279 3.63 8.06 -13.88
N LYS A 280 3.91 8.00 -15.19
CA LYS A 280 4.85 7.03 -15.77
C LYS A 280 6.25 7.14 -15.17
N LYS A 281 6.74 8.37 -14.96
CA LYS A 281 8.02 8.61 -14.29
C LYS A 281 7.99 8.15 -12.82
N ARG A 282 6.87 8.35 -12.13
CA ARG A 282 6.69 7.91 -10.74
C ARG A 282 6.53 6.39 -10.62
N ALA A 283 6.04 5.69 -11.64
CA ALA A 283 5.96 4.23 -11.63
C ALA A 283 7.32 3.53 -11.65
N ILE A 284 8.40 4.25 -12.02
CA ILE A 284 9.77 3.74 -11.97
C ILE A 284 10.21 3.57 -10.51
N ALA A 285 10.61 2.34 -10.15
CA ALA A 285 11.25 2.06 -8.87
C ALA A 285 12.63 2.72 -8.81
N ARG A 286 12.94 3.44 -7.74
CA ARG A 286 14.21 4.19 -7.66
C ARG A 286 15.45 3.30 -7.74
N GLY A 287 15.38 2.09 -7.22
CA GLY A 287 16.47 1.12 -7.21
C GLY A 287 16.86 0.61 -8.60
N THR A 288 15.96 0.70 -9.59
CA THR A 288 16.25 0.28 -10.98
C THR A 288 16.88 1.41 -11.82
N ILE A 289 17.04 2.61 -11.24
CA ILE A 289 17.63 3.76 -11.92
C ILE A 289 19.17 3.67 -11.82
N HIS A 290 19.81 3.25 -12.90
CA HIS A 290 21.25 3.34 -13.06
C HIS A 290 21.63 4.72 -13.58
N ARG A 291 22.42 5.47 -12.80
CA ARG A 291 22.92 6.79 -13.23
C ARG A 291 24.18 6.58 -14.06
N GLU A 292 24.08 6.85 -15.36
CA GLU A 292 25.24 6.91 -16.24
C GLU A 292 25.80 8.34 -16.35
N PRO A 293 27.11 8.48 -16.58
CA PRO A 293 27.69 9.74 -17.01
C PRO A 293 27.05 10.24 -18.30
N SER A 294 26.64 11.51 -18.32
CA SER A 294 26.19 12.21 -19.52
C SER A 294 27.18 13.31 -19.90
N SER A 295 27.04 13.84 -21.12
CA SER A 295 27.83 14.99 -21.60
C SER A 295 27.70 16.24 -20.73
N LYS A 296 26.65 16.34 -19.89
CA LYS A 296 26.38 17.47 -19.00
C LYS A 296 26.53 17.15 -17.52
N THR A 297 26.71 15.89 -17.14
CA THR A 297 26.72 15.47 -15.73
C THR A 297 27.50 14.17 -15.56
N VAL A 298 28.61 14.22 -14.83
CA VAL A 298 29.36 13.03 -14.42
C VAL A 298 28.97 12.69 -12.97
N PRO A 299 28.46 11.48 -12.68
CA PRO A 299 28.26 11.01 -11.32
C PRO A 299 29.56 11.16 -10.51
N MET A 300 29.54 12.05 -9.52
CA MET A 300 30.71 12.30 -8.69
C MET A 300 30.99 11.07 -7.83
N ARG A 301 32.20 10.49 -7.97
CA ARG A 301 32.62 9.37 -7.13
C ARG A 301 32.80 9.84 -5.69
N ARG A 302 32.52 8.97 -4.71
CA ARG A 302 32.70 9.27 -3.27
C ARG A 302 34.06 9.88 -2.97
N SER A 303 35.13 9.27 -3.46
CA SER A 303 36.50 9.74 -3.26
C SER A 303 36.76 11.14 -3.84
N GLN A 304 36.10 11.48 -4.95
CA GLN A 304 36.17 12.81 -5.54
C GLN A 304 35.43 13.83 -4.66
N LEU A 305 34.22 13.50 -4.19
CA LEU A 305 33.44 14.38 -3.31
C LEU A 305 34.17 14.64 -1.98
N VAL A 306 34.74 13.59 -1.36
CA VAL A 306 35.57 13.70 -0.14
C VAL A 306 36.76 14.64 -0.37
N ASN A 307 37.48 14.48 -1.48
CA ASN A 307 38.61 15.35 -1.83
C ASN A 307 38.18 16.80 -2.07
N GLU A 308 37.02 17.04 -2.68
CA GLU A 308 36.51 18.40 -2.90
C GLU A 308 36.06 19.08 -1.60
N VAL A 309 35.45 18.33 -0.67
CA VAL A 309 35.11 18.83 0.68
C VAL A 309 36.38 19.16 1.48
N LYS A 310 37.40 18.29 1.44
CA LYS A 310 38.72 18.57 2.06
C LYS A 310 39.39 19.81 1.48
N LYS A 311 39.13 20.13 0.21
CA LYS A 311 39.58 21.36 -0.47
C LYS A 311 38.64 22.56 -0.26
N ASN A 312 37.67 22.45 0.66
CA ASN A 312 36.69 23.48 1.01
C ASN A 312 35.85 23.98 -0.18
N LYS A 313 35.63 23.16 -1.22
CA LYS A 313 34.76 23.51 -2.35
C LYS A 313 33.27 23.38 -2.01
N HIS A 314 32.95 22.68 -0.93
CA HIS A 314 31.59 22.42 -0.45
C HIS A 314 31.50 22.85 1.03
N PRO A 315 31.45 24.16 1.32
CA PRO A 315 31.62 24.70 2.68
C PRO A 315 30.52 24.30 3.67
N ASN A 316 29.39 23.79 3.16
CA ASN A 316 28.27 23.29 3.97
C ASN A 316 28.36 21.79 4.26
N PHE A 317 29.50 21.16 4.02
CA PHE A 317 29.71 19.73 4.21
C PHE A 317 31.03 19.47 4.94
N HIS A 318 31.12 18.35 5.63
CA HIS A 318 32.34 17.86 6.27
C HIS A 318 32.54 16.37 5.97
N VAL A 319 33.78 15.89 6.17
CA VAL A 319 34.11 14.47 6.01
C VAL A 319 33.97 13.78 7.37
N ILE A 320 33.35 12.60 7.38
CA ILE A 320 33.29 11.69 8.52
C ILE A 320 33.98 10.38 8.17
N ASP A 321 34.63 9.75 9.13
CA ASP A 321 35.16 8.39 9.00
C ASP A 321 34.18 7.42 9.66
N VAL A 322 33.77 6.40 8.91
CA VAL A 322 32.94 5.30 9.41
C VAL A 322 33.64 4.00 9.06
N ASN A 323 34.19 3.31 10.06
CA ASN A 323 34.90 2.03 9.93
C ASN A 323 36.08 2.06 8.94
N GLY A 324 36.85 3.16 8.92
CA GLY A 324 38.02 3.33 8.04
C GLY A 324 37.66 3.78 6.62
N GLU A 325 36.40 4.13 6.39
CA GLU A 325 35.95 4.70 5.12
C GLU A 325 35.44 6.13 5.29
N GLU A 326 35.90 7.03 4.43
CA GLU A 326 35.50 8.44 4.45
C GLU A 326 34.19 8.69 3.68
N TYR A 327 33.27 9.38 4.33
CA TYR A 327 31.98 9.82 3.80
C TYR A 327 31.82 11.33 3.92
N VAL A 328 30.96 11.91 3.11
CA VAL A 328 30.62 13.34 3.17
C VAL A 328 29.24 13.50 3.79
N ARG A 329 29.16 14.31 4.84
CA ARG A 329 27.92 14.65 5.53
C ARG A 329 27.66 16.15 5.44
N ALA A 330 26.40 16.54 5.32
CA ALA A 330 26.02 17.94 5.38
C ALA A 330 26.20 18.49 6.80
N ASN A 331 26.61 19.76 6.91
CA ASN A 331 26.72 20.45 8.18
C ASN A 331 25.31 20.63 8.77
N PRO A 332 25.09 20.30 10.05
CA PRO A 332 23.80 20.46 10.69
C PRO A 332 23.34 21.93 10.64
N ASN A 333 22.19 22.18 10.02
CA ASN A 333 21.60 23.51 9.99
C ASN A 333 20.65 23.68 11.18
N LYS A 334 21.09 24.33 12.26
CA LYS A 334 20.26 24.54 13.47
C LYS A 334 19.00 25.41 13.25
N LYS A 335 18.83 26.03 12.08
CA LYS A 335 17.68 26.90 11.75
C LYS A 335 16.64 26.22 10.84
N LYS A 336 16.95 25.05 10.29
CA LYS A 336 16.00 24.24 9.52
C LYS A 336 15.98 22.84 10.11
N ILE A 337 14.79 22.28 10.30
CA ILE A 337 14.63 20.86 10.64
C ILE A 337 14.96 20.06 9.37
N ASP A 338 16.24 20.01 8.99
CA ASP A 338 16.74 19.17 7.92
C ASP A 338 17.25 17.87 8.59
N ASN A 339 16.30 17.01 8.97
CA ASN A 339 16.58 15.76 9.68
C ASN A 339 17.35 14.78 8.78
N VAL A 340 18.63 14.60 9.08
CA VAL A 340 19.31 13.32 8.91
C VAL A 340 19.68 12.92 10.34
N ASP A 341 18.92 11.98 10.90
CA ASP A 341 18.87 11.54 12.30
C ASP A 341 17.76 12.20 13.13
N LYS A 342 16.51 11.82 12.84
CA LYS A 342 15.49 11.55 13.86
C LYS A 342 14.74 10.29 13.49
#